data_AF-A0A382W587-F1
#
_entry.id   AF-A0A382W587-F1
#
_cell.length_a   1.000
_cell.length_b   1.000
_cell.length_c   1.000
_cell.angle_alpha   90.00
_cell.angle_beta   90.00
_cell.angle_gamma   90.00
#
_symmetry.space_group_name_H-M   'P 1'
#
loop_
_entity.id
_entity.type
_entity.pdbx_description
1 polymer ?
#
loop_
_entity_poly.entity_id
_entity_poly.type
_entity_poly.pdbx_seq_one_letter_code
_entity_poly.pdbx_strand_id
1 'polypeptide(L)'
;VHRGDPLAFGLPPYFASVVTSEDVGSTGFDRTGDFVKTIFDCLRPYGGTAFLPLEGGKNAMFRKAVDEAKLSRAKVGQAGQWTTLKRAGALEGSADWTHEYSDPSNTLTSLDKLVKAPLGLLWYGGPAGDAELFYDRHEWPPSAIIIDGRMFIQGPGKLTAVDVYTGRVIWQNAIPIGKTKGRRGNFTATGYHLLATSDSVYLVYPKTCLRIDPATGKTISEFLLEGKNEEWGRVRVTGEFLVASIWTDKKIVESGKNPGDKIEVKGKAPREIRVLDRKT
;
A
#
# COMPACT_ATOMS: atom_id res chain seq x y z
N VAL A 1 -2.18 -19.20 24.98
CA VAL A 1 -2.22 -18.10 25.99
C VAL A 1 -0.83 -17.95 26.55
N HIS A 2 -0.22 -16.77 26.42
CA HIS A 2 1.08 -16.47 27.04
C HIS A 2 0.85 -15.66 28.32
N ARG A 3 1.71 -15.83 29.33
CA ARG A 3 1.61 -15.15 30.64
C ARG A 3 2.96 -14.51 30.98
N GLY A 4 2.95 -13.26 31.47
CA GLY A 4 4.13 -12.55 31.96
C GLY A 4 3.82 -11.11 32.36
N ASP A 5 4.80 -10.37 32.86
CA ASP A 5 4.70 -8.93 33.14
C ASP A 5 4.50 -8.17 31.81
N PRO A 6 3.38 -7.47 31.60
CA PRO A 6 3.13 -6.72 30.36
C PRO A 6 4.26 -5.75 29.99
N LEU A 7 4.98 -5.20 30.98
CA LEU A 7 6.08 -4.26 30.75
C LEU A 7 7.41 -4.93 30.41
N ALA A 8 7.56 -6.23 30.69
CA ALA A 8 8.79 -6.99 30.43
C ALA A 8 8.61 -8.11 29.39
N PHE A 9 7.38 -8.39 28.95
CA PHE A 9 7.08 -9.50 28.05
C PHE A 9 7.74 -9.38 26.66
N GLY A 10 8.08 -8.15 26.24
CA GLY A 10 8.75 -7.91 24.95
C GLY A 10 7.86 -8.18 23.75
N LEU A 11 6.61 -7.68 23.78
CA LEU A 11 5.71 -7.80 22.65
C LEU A 11 6.31 -7.14 21.39
N PRO A 12 6.10 -7.73 20.19
CA PRO A 12 6.60 -7.13 18.96
C PRO A 12 6.06 -5.72 18.76
N PRO A 13 6.83 -4.79 18.17
CA PRO A 13 6.28 -3.49 17.80
C PRO A 13 5.19 -3.65 16.73
N TYR A 14 4.25 -2.72 16.69
CA TYR A 14 3.27 -2.53 15.60
C TYR A 14 2.29 -3.68 15.31
N PHE A 15 2.29 -4.78 16.05
CA PHE A 15 1.43 -5.92 15.75
C PHE A 15 -0.05 -5.69 16.13
N ALA A 16 -0.32 -4.81 17.09
CA ALA A 16 -1.64 -4.71 17.72
C ALA A 16 -2.52 -3.66 17.02
N SER A 17 -3.61 -4.12 16.41
CA SER A 17 -4.68 -3.22 15.94
C SER A 17 -5.51 -2.66 17.11
N VAL A 18 -5.67 -3.46 18.17
CA VAL A 18 -6.38 -3.09 19.39
C VAL A 18 -5.59 -3.58 20.59
N VAL A 19 -5.48 -2.74 21.62
CA VAL A 19 -5.01 -3.12 22.95
C VAL A 19 -6.11 -2.78 23.95
N THR A 20 -6.40 -3.66 24.89
CA THR A 20 -7.36 -3.40 25.96
C THR A 20 -6.90 -4.08 27.25
N SER A 21 -7.44 -3.64 28.38
CA SER A 21 -7.20 -4.26 29.67
C SER A 21 -8.50 -4.22 30.48
N GLU A 22 -8.85 -5.35 31.09
CA GLU A 22 -9.97 -5.44 32.03
C GLU A 22 -9.60 -4.80 33.38
N ASP A 23 -8.34 -4.93 33.81
CA ASP A 23 -7.80 -4.32 35.02
C ASP A 23 -6.44 -3.66 34.75
N VAL A 24 -6.47 -2.33 34.60
CA VAL A 24 -5.25 -1.52 34.38
C VAL A 24 -4.34 -1.48 35.62
N GLY A 25 -4.86 -1.74 36.82
CA GLY A 25 -4.02 -1.82 38.02
C GLY A 25 -3.02 -2.97 37.94
N SER A 26 -3.45 -4.13 37.43
CA SER A 26 -2.59 -5.31 37.27
C SER A 26 -1.56 -5.20 36.13
N THR A 27 -1.63 -4.19 35.26
CA THR A 27 -0.76 -4.06 34.08
C THR A 27 0.50 -3.24 34.30
N GLY A 28 0.82 -2.87 35.55
CA GLY A 28 1.98 -2.05 35.87
C GLY A 28 1.77 -0.54 35.64
N PHE A 29 0.52 -0.08 35.67
CA PHE A 29 0.16 1.34 35.46
C PHE A 29 0.84 2.30 36.44
N ASP A 30 1.25 1.83 37.62
CA ASP A 30 2.02 2.61 38.60
C ASP A 30 3.32 3.17 37.98
N ARG A 31 3.88 2.47 36.99
CA ARG A 31 4.98 2.95 36.12
C ARG A 31 4.40 3.57 34.85
N THR A 32 3.59 4.61 34.98
CA THR A 32 2.73 5.12 33.88
C THR A 32 3.52 5.50 32.62
N GLY A 33 4.73 6.05 32.76
CA GLY A 33 5.58 6.38 31.62
C GLY A 33 6.03 5.16 30.80
N ASP A 34 6.45 4.09 31.47
CA ASP A 34 6.84 2.83 30.80
C ASP A 34 5.62 2.15 30.20
N PHE A 35 4.51 2.13 30.93
CA PHE A 35 3.23 1.59 30.48
C PHE A 35 2.73 2.24 29.18
N VAL A 36 2.78 3.57 29.11
CA VAL A 36 2.40 4.33 27.91
C VAL A 36 3.29 3.96 26.71
N LYS A 37 4.61 3.88 26.92
CA LYS A 37 5.56 3.50 25.85
C LYS A 37 5.32 2.07 25.37
N THR A 38 5.22 1.12 26.29
CA THR A 38 5.01 -0.30 25.95
C THR A 38 3.73 -0.50 25.15
N ILE A 39 2.61 0.11 25.57
CA ILE A 39 1.37 0.06 24.79
C ILE A 39 1.58 0.67 23.42
N PHE A 40 2.10 1.89 23.37
CA PHE A 40 2.23 2.63 22.12
C PHE A 40 3.12 1.92 21.10
N ASP A 41 4.22 1.32 21.54
CA ASP A 41 5.16 0.56 20.70
C ASP A 41 4.48 -0.63 20.03
N CYS A 42 3.58 -1.30 20.73
CA CYS A 42 2.79 -2.41 20.19
C CYS A 42 1.72 -1.95 19.18
N LEU A 43 1.21 -0.72 19.31
CA LEU A 43 0.12 -0.24 18.46
C LEU A 43 0.58 -0.12 17.00
N ARG A 44 -0.17 -0.79 16.13
CA ARG A 44 -0.01 -0.75 14.68
C ARG A 44 -0.09 0.70 14.16
N PRO A 45 0.82 1.15 13.29
CA PRO A 45 0.67 2.39 12.54
C PRO A 45 -0.64 2.42 11.75
N TYR A 46 -1.05 3.61 11.28
CA TYR A 46 -2.32 3.80 10.57
C TYR A 46 -3.58 3.42 11.37
N GLY A 47 -3.53 3.52 12.70
CA GLY A 47 -4.71 3.59 13.53
C GLY A 47 -4.89 2.52 14.60
N GLY A 48 -3.86 1.73 14.92
CA GLY A 48 -3.85 0.88 16.09
C GLY A 48 -4.21 1.70 17.33
N THR A 49 -5.15 1.20 18.15
CA THR A 49 -5.75 1.97 19.25
C THR A 49 -5.84 1.12 20.51
N ALA A 50 -5.35 1.67 21.62
CA ALA A 50 -5.60 1.14 22.96
C ALA A 50 -6.91 1.74 23.53
N PHE A 51 -7.71 0.91 24.20
CA PHE A 51 -8.93 1.30 24.91
C PHE A 51 -8.80 0.87 26.37
N LEU A 52 -8.65 1.85 27.26
CA LEU A 52 -8.31 1.62 28.67
C LEU A 52 -9.40 2.17 29.60
N PRO A 53 -9.89 1.39 30.58
CA PRO A 53 -10.87 1.82 31.57
C PRO A 53 -10.15 2.61 32.67
N LEU A 54 -9.84 3.88 32.41
CA LEU A 54 -9.09 4.73 33.33
C LEU A 54 -10.02 5.57 34.23
N GLU A 55 -10.23 5.09 35.44
CA GLU A 55 -11.04 5.76 36.47
C GLU A 55 -10.18 6.46 37.53
N GLY A 56 -10.80 7.24 38.43
CA GLY A 56 -10.15 7.74 39.65
C GLY A 56 -8.86 8.52 39.43
N GLY A 57 -8.88 9.54 38.57
CA GLY A 57 -7.70 10.38 38.27
C GLY A 57 -6.66 9.75 37.35
N LYS A 58 -6.73 8.43 37.09
CA LYS A 58 -5.80 7.73 36.18
C LYS A 58 -5.80 8.28 34.76
N ASN A 59 -6.93 8.77 34.27
CA ASN A 59 -7.01 9.41 32.95
C ASN A 59 -6.11 10.65 32.85
N ALA A 60 -6.06 11.50 33.89
CA ALA A 60 -5.22 12.68 33.92
C ALA A 60 -3.73 12.30 33.99
N MET A 61 -3.38 11.31 34.83
CA MET A 61 -2.02 10.77 34.92
C MET A 61 -1.54 10.19 33.57
N PHE A 62 -2.40 9.41 32.90
CA PHE A 62 -2.11 8.82 31.60
C PHE A 62 -1.91 9.88 30.51
N ARG A 63 -2.80 10.88 30.42
CA ARG A 63 -2.68 11.99 29.46
C ARG A 63 -1.36 12.74 29.63
N LYS A 64 -1.04 13.11 30.89
CA LYS A 64 0.23 13.75 31.22
C LYS A 64 1.43 12.90 30.79
N ALA A 65 1.41 11.60 31.08
CA ALA A 65 2.49 10.69 30.68
C ALA A 65 2.65 10.57 29.15
N VAL A 66 1.56 10.57 28.39
CA VAL A 66 1.62 10.58 26.91
C VAL A 66 2.23 11.89 26.40
N ASP A 67 1.82 13.03 26.96
CA ASP A 67 2.35 14.35 26.58
C ASP A 67 3.85 14.46 26.88
N GLU A 68 4.29 13.98 28.05
CA GLU A 68 5.69 13.95 28.47
C GLU A 68 6.54 12.99 27.61
N ALA A 69 5.97 11.86 27.18
CA ALA A 69 6.66 10.87 26.38
C ALA A 69 6.93 11.33 24.93
N LYS A 70 6.26 12.39 24.45
CA LYS A 70 6.45 12.98 23.10
C LYS A 70 6.40 11.94 21.98
N LEU A 71 5.47 11.00 22.09
CA LEU A 71 5.32 9.89 21.16
C LEU A 71 4.82 10.39 19.80
N SER A 72 5.62 10.18 18.73
CA SER A 72 5.28 10.68 17.39
C SER A 72 3.92 10.14 16.93
N ARG A 73 3.03 11.07 16.56
CA ARG A 73 1.65 10.81 16.12
C ARG A 73 0.77 10.02 17.10
N ALA A 74 1.09 10.07 18.39
CA ALA A 74 0.15 9.65 19.43
C ALA A 74 -1.05 10.59 19.47
N LYS A 75 -2.25 10.03 19.53
CA LYS A 75 -3.50 10.78 19.74
C LYS A 75 -4.24 10.20 20.93
N VAL A 76 -4.36 10.99 21.99
CA VAL A 76 -5.20 10.62 23.15
C VAL A 76 -6.62 11.13 22.90
N GLY A 77 -7.60 10.31 23.26
CA GLY A 77 -9.02 10.59 23.05
C GLY A 77 -9.90 9.90 24.08
N GLN A 78 -11.20 9.91 23.79
CA GLN A 78 -12.21 9.24 24.60
C GLN A 78 -13.20 8.55 23.65
N ALA A 79 -13.58 7.31 23.98
CA ALA A 79 -14.63 6.57 23.29
C ALA A 79 -15.55 5.93 24.32
N GLY A 80 -16.69 6.57 24.61
CA GLY A 80 -17.54 6.19 25.74
C GLY A 80 -16.76 6.24 27.05
N GLN A 81 -16.76 5.14 27.81
CA GLN A 81 -16.03 5.01 29.07
C GLN A 81 -14.51 4.80 28.92
N TRP A 82 -14.03 4.54 27.71
CA TRP A 82 -12.62 4.20 27.48
C TRP A 82 -11.78 5.43 27.15
N THR A 83 -10.68 5.62 27.87
CA THR A 83 -9.60 6.49 27.42
C THR A 83 -8.88 5.80 26.27
N THR A 84 -8.68 6.50 25.16
CA THR A 84 -8.04 5.92 23.97
C THR A 84 -6.65 6.48 23.74
N LEU A 85 -5.69 5.64 23.39
CA LEU A 85 -4.39 6.04 22.82
C LEU A 85 -4.26 5.44 21.43
N LYS A 86 -4.14 6.28 20.40
CA LYS A 86 -4.07 5.86 19.00
C LYS A 86 -2.72 6.23 18.39
N ARG A 87 -2.10 5.30 17.65
CA ARG A 87 -0.98 5.59 16.74
C ARG A 87 -1.54 6.00 15.38
N ALA A 88 -1.54 7.29 15.09
CA ALA A 88 -2.19 7.81 13.88
C ALA A 88 -1.24 7.87 12.68
N GLY A 89 -1.70 7.38 11.52
CA GLY A 89 -1.01 7.50 10.24
C GLY A 89 0.34 6.76 10.16
N ALA A 90 1.12 7.14 9.15
CA ALA A 90 2.46 6.63 8.88
C ALA A 90 3.43 6.86 10.04
N LEU A 91 4.48 6.04 10.12
CA LEU A 91 5.62 6.35 10.97
C LEU A 91 6.37 7.55 10.41
N GLU A 92 6.84 8.43 11.29
CA GLU A 92 7.63 9.57 10.85
C GLU A 92 8.95 9.09 10.24
N GLY A 93 9.22 9.49 9.00
CA GLY A 93 10.39 9.03 8.26
C GLY A 93 10.19 7.73 7.47
N SER A 94 9.02 7.08 7.54
CA SER A 94 8.69 6.01 6.58
C SER A 94 8.30 6.59 5.22
N ALA A 95 8.42 5.78 4.16
CA ALA A 95 8.04 6.18 2.81
C ALA A 95 7.21 5.09 2.10
N ASP A 96 6.42 5.54 1.14
CA ASP A 96 5.64 4.70 0.23
C ASP A 96 6.48 4.27 -0.99
N TRP A 97 6.06 3.18 -1.62
CA TRP A 97 6.55 2.67 -2.91
C TRP A 97 5.38 2.63 -3.91
N THR A 98 5.09 3.79 -4.47
CA THR A 98 3.85 4.09 -5.22
C THR A 98 3.81 3.47 -6.62
N HIS A 99 4.97 3.26 -7.24
CA HIS A 99 5.13 2.76 -8.61
C HIS A 99 6.09 1.56 -8.63
N GLU A 100 6.05 0.76 -9.71
CA GLU A 100 6.93 -0.42 -9.89
C GLU A 100 8.41 -0.15 -9.55
N TYR A 101 8.89 1.05 -9.84
CA TYR A 101 10.26 1.52 -9.61
C TYR A 101 10.33 2.70 -8.62
N SER A 102 9.60 2.59 -7.50
CA SER A 102 9.46 3.55 -6.41
C SER A 102 8.49 4.69 -6.69
N ASP A 103 8.78 5.50 -7.71
CA ASP A 103 8.08 6.76 -7.98
C ASP A 103 7.83 6.97 -9.49
N PRO A 104 7.14 8.06 -9.88
CA PRO A 104 6.83 8.32 -11.28
C PRO A 104 8.07 8.45 -12.20
N SER A 105 9.20 8.85 -11.63
CA SER A 105 10.49 9.06 -12.30
C SER A 105 11.35 7.80 -12.36
N ASN A 106 10.90 6.69 -11.76
CA ASN A 106 11.61 5.40 -11.69
C ASN A 106 12.98 5.47 -10.99
N THR A 107 13.07 6.20 -9.88
CA THR A 107 14.36 6.36 -9.16
C THR A 107 14.91 5.08 -8.55
N LEU A 108 14.10 4.01 -8.41
CA LEU A 108 14.47 2.76 -7.74
C LEU A 108 15.02 2.97 -6.32
N THR A 109 14.67 4.08 -5.69
CA THR A 109 15.21 4.49 -4.39
C THR A 109 14.08 4.65 -3.39
N SER A 110 14.22 4.07 -2.20
CA SER A 110 13.31 4.32 -1.08
C SER A 110 13.70 5.60 -0.35
N LEU A 111 12.70 6.41 0.03
CA LEU A 111 12.89 7.56 0.91
C LEU A 111 12.72 7.22 2.40
N ASP A 112 12.51 5.93 2.73
CA ASP A 112 12.39 5.45 4.09
C ASP A 112 13.70 5.63 4.86
N LYS A 113 13.63 6.22 6.06
CA LYS A 113 14.77 6.53 6.92
C LYS A 113 14.83 5.66 8.18
N LEU A 114 13.86 4.77 8.37
CA LEU A 114 13.69 3.97 9.59
C LEU A 114 14.37 2.62 9.51
N VAL A 115 14.36 1.97 8.34
CA VAL A 115 14.94 0.64 8.18
C VAL A 115 16.47 0.71 8.26
N LYS A 116 17.02 0.27 9.40
CA LYS A 116 18.46 0.23 9.69
C LYS A 116 18.82 -1.05 10.42
N ALA A 117 20.04 -1.54 10.20
CA ALA A 117 20.55 -2.70 10.93
C ALA A 117 20.70 -2.40 12.44
N PRO A 118 20.57 -3.42 13.31
CA PRO A 118 20.20 -4.81 12.98
C PRO A 118 18.71 -4.95 12.62
N LEU A 119 18.43 -5.78 11.62
CA LEU A 119 17.05 -6.07 11.20
C LEU A 119 16.48 -7.24 12.01
N GLY A 120 15.20 -7.14 12.35
CA GLY A 120 14.42 -8.18 13.02
C GLY A 120 13.17 -8.55 12.23
N LEU A 121 12.60 -9.70 12.53
CA LEU A 121 11.34 -10.14 11.91
C LEU A 121 10.15 -9.45 12.57
N LEU A 122 9.33 -8.74 11.79
CA LEU A 122 8.07 -8.17 12.27
C LEU A 122 6.95 -9.22 12.26
N TRP A 123 6.76 -9.90 11.12
CA TRP A 123 5.83 -11.01 10.94
C TRP A 123 6.27 -11.87 9.75
N TYR A 124 5.82 -13.12 9.71
CA TYR A 124 6.04 -14.06 8.61
C TYR A 124 4.87 -15.04 8.49
N GLY A 125 4.56 -15.45 7.26
CA GLY A 125 3.53 -16.45 6.99
C GLY A 125 2.11 -15.91 7.16
N GLY A 126 1.21 -16.77 7.63
CA GLY A 126 -0.22 -16.48 7.71
C GLY A 126 -0.85 -16.33 6.33
N PRO A 127 -2.06 -15.74 6.24
CA PRO A 127 -2.77 -15.57 4.97
C PRO A 127 -1.99 -14.80 3.90
N ALA A 128 -1.15 -13.84 4.30
CA ALA A 128 -0.29 -13.10 3.37
C ALA A 128 0.87 -13.93 2.79
N GLY A 129 1.19 -15.08 3.38
CA GLY A 129 2.23 -15.99 2.91
C GLY A 129 1.71 -17.09 1.98
N ASP A 130 0.41 -17.12 1.67
CA ASP A 130 -0.16 -18.13 0.78
C ASP A 130 0.39 -17.99 -0.64
N ALA A 131 0.86 -19.10 -1.22
CA ALA A 131 1.47 -19.14 -2.54
C ALA A 131 0.53 -18.64 -3.65
N GLU A 132 -0.78 -18.77 -3.48
CA GLU A 132 -1.76 -18.30 -4.47
C GLU A 132 -1.78 -16.76 -4.64
N LEU A 133 -1.22 -16.02 -3.69
CA LEU A 133 -1.14 -14.55 -3.74
C LEU A 133 0.02 -14.04 -4.59
N PHE A 134 0.87 -14.94 -5.08
CA PHE A 134 2.10 -14.61 -5.79
C PHE A 134 2.18 -15.39 -7.10
N TYR A 135 2.83 -14.79 -8.10
CA TYR A 135 3.37 -15.56 -9.21
C TYR A 135 4.77 -16.08 -8.86
N ASP A 136 5.26 -17.04 -9.63
CA ASP A 136 6.65 -17.45 -9.56
C ASP A 136 7.56 -16.24 -9.93
N ARG A 137 8.59 -16.01 -9.12
CA ARG A 137 9.53 -14.89 -9.31
C ARG A 137 10.20 -14.90 -10.68
N HIS A 138 10.39 -16.07 -11.30
CA HIS A 138 11.01 -16.25 -12.62
C HIS A 138 10.09 -15.86 -13.77
N GLU A 139 8.81 -15.66 -13.50
CA GLU A 139 7.87 -15.13 -14.49
C GLU A 139 7.96 -13.59 -14.58
N TRP A 140 8.59 -12.95 -13.61
CA TRP A 140 8.67 -11.48 -13.48
C TRP A 140 7.27 -10.86 -13.28
N PRO A 141 6.64 -11.11 -12.12
CA PRO A 141 5.39 -10.47 -11.73
C PRO A 141 5.54 -8.98 -11.48
N PRO A 142 4.42 -8.24 -11.24
CA PRO A 142 4.55 -6.83 -10.96
C PRO A 142 5.16 -6.69 -9.57
N SER A 143 6.01 -5.69 -9.39
CA SER A 143 6.48 -5.34 -8.05
C SER A 143 5.30 -5.09 -7.12
N ALA A 144 5.48 -5.45 -5.84
CA ALA A 144 4.56 -5.01 -4.81
C ALA A 144 4.51 -3.47 -4.78
N ILE A 145 3.31 -2.92 -4.61
CA ILE A 145 3.10 -1.48 -4.43
C ILE A 145 2.71 -1.24 -2.97
N ILE A 146 3.37 -0.29 -2.31
CA ILE A 146 3.15 -0.01 -0.89
C ILE A 146 2.71 1.44 -0.74
N ILE A 147 1.50 1.66 -0.23
CA ILE A 147 1.01 3.00 0.15
C ILE A 147 0.21 2.94 1.43
N ASP A 148 0.36 3.94 2.29
CA ASP A 148 -0.42 4.10 3.53
C ASP A 148 -0.51 2.81 4.38
N GLY A 149 0.60 2.07 4.47
CA GLY A 149 0.69 0.82 5.24
C GLY A 149 -0.04 -0.37 4.61
N ARG A 150 -0.38 -0.29 3.32
CA ARG A 150 -0.97 -1.38 2.53
C ARG A 150 -0.02 -1.80 1.43
N MET A 151 0.20 -3.09 1.30
CA MET A 151 0.93 -3.72 0.21
C MET A 151 -0.06 -4.37 -0.76
N PHE A 152 0.00 -3.96 -2.02
CA PHE A 152 -0.78 -4.56 -3.10
C PHE A 152 0.10 -5.53 -3.88
N ILE A 153 -0.35 -6.77 -3.96
CA ILE A 153 0.34 -7.87 -4.65
C ILE A 153 -0.61 -8.57 -5.62
N GLN A 154 -0.05 -9.15 -6.67
CA GLN A 154 -0.80 -9.94 -7.64
C GLN A 154 -0.31 -11.38 -7.66
N GLY A 155 -1.27 -12.30 -7.66
CA GLY A 155 -1.10 -13.71 -7.99
C GLY A 155 -1.97 -14.06 -9.21
N PRO A 156 -1.92 -15.32 -9.68
CA PRO A 156 -2.77 -15.80 -10.76
C PRO A 156 -4.25 -15.50 -10.50
N GLY A 157 -4.80 -14.54 -11.26
CA GLY A 157 -6.19 -14.13 -11.17
C GLY A 157 -6.58 -13.36 -9.90
N LYS A 158 -5.61 -12.82 -9.14
CA LYS A 158 -5.85 -12.15 -7.86
C LYS A 158 -5.10 -10.82 -7.75
N LEU A 159 -5.77 -9.78 -7.26
CA LEU A 159 -5.15 -8.57 -6.71
C LEU A 159 -5.51 -8.49 -5.22
N THR A 160 -4.51 -8.48 -4.35
CA THR A 160 -4.72 -8.55 -2.90
C THR A 160 -4.07 -7.36 -2.21
N ALA A 161 -4.79 -6.75 -1.27
CA ALA A 161 -4.25 -5.78 -0.34
C ALA A 161 -3.93 -6.44 0.99
N VAL A 162 -2.69 -6.29 1.44
CA VAL A 162 -2.17 -6.82 2.69
C VAL A 162 -1.71 -5.68 3.57
N ASP A 163 -1.98 -5.81 4.86
CA ASP A 163 -1.47 -4.93 5.88
C ASP A 163 0.03 -5.13 6.12
N VAL A 164 0.86 -4.12 5.85
CA VAL A 164 2.34 -4.31 5.92
C VAL A 164 2.88 -4.54 7.33
N TYR A 165 2.13 -4.17 8.36
CA TYR A 165 2.58 -4.29 9.75
C TYR A 165 2.13 -5.58 10.42
N THR A 166 1.10 -6.23 9.89
CA THR A 166 0.46 -7.39 10.54
C THR A 166 0.32 -8.61 9.65
N GLY A 167 0.54 -8.49 8.34
CA GLY A 167 0.32 -9.58 7.38
C GLY A 167 -1.16 -9.94 7.17
N ARG A 168 -2.08 -9.13 7.68
CA ARG A 168 -3.52 -9.35 7.51
C ARG A 168 -3.95 -9.03 6.08
N VAL A 169 -4.65 -9.94 5.42
CA VAL A 169 -5.36 -9.64 4.17
C VAL A 169 -6.51 -8.68 4.47
N ILE A 170 -6.53 -7.52 3.80
CA ILE A 170 -7.55 -6.48 3.96
C ILE A 170 -8.71 -6.76 3.00
N TRP A 171 -8.39 -6.99 1.73
CA TRP A 171 -9.33 -7.37 0.68
C TRP A 171 -8.60 -8.12 -0.43
N GLN A 172 -9.36 -8.88 -1.22
CA GLN A 172 -8.86 -9.59 -2.39
C GLN A 172 -9.89 -9.49 -3.52
N ASN A 173 -9.44 -9.04 -4.68
CA ASN A 173 -10.24 -8.98 -5.88
C ASN A 173 -9.83 -10.09 -6.84
N ALA A 174 -10.82 -10.76 -7.43
CA ALA A 174 -10.60 -11.56 -8.61
C ALA A 174 -10.28 -10.64 -9.81
N ILE A 175 -9.22 -10.96 -10.53
CA ILE A 175 -8.84 -10.29 -11.78
C ILE A 175 -8.63 -11.37 -12.86
N PRO A 176 -8.76 -11.05 -14.15
CA PRO A 176 -8.43 -12.00 -15.21
C PRO A 176 -6.97 -12.47 -15.12
N ILE A 177 -6.64 -13.62 -15.72
CA ILE A 177 -5.25 -14.01 -15.92
C ILE A 177 -4.75 -13.38 -17.22
N GLY A 178 -3.65 -12.63 -17.17
CA GLY A 178 -3.11 -11.98 -18.36
C GLY A 178 -1.94 -11.05 -18.07
N LYS A 179 -1.62 -10.21 -19.06
CA LYS A 179 -0.64 -9.13 -18.96
C LYS A 179 -0.95 -7.95 -19.88
N THR A 180 -0.40 -6.78 -19.57
CA THR A 180 -0.46 -5.59 -20.44
C THR A 180 0.79 -5.40 -21.29
N LYS A 181 0.70 -4.49 -22.26
CA LYS A 181 1.83 -4.00 -23.05
C LYS A 181 2.75 -3.13 -22.20
N GLY A 182 4.04 -3.14 -22.54
CA GLY A 182 5.09 -2.44 -21.79
C GLY A 182 5.44 -3.11 -20.45
N ARG A 183 4.81 -4.22 -20.10
CA ARG A 183 5.13 -4.98 -18.90
C ARG A 183 6.37 -5.86 -19.11
N ARG A 184 7.21 -5.93 -18.09
CA ARG A 184 8.42 -6.75 -18.08
C ARG A 184 8.10 -8.18 -17.65
N GLY A 185 7.23 -8.87 -18.38
CA GLY A 185 6.92 -10.28 -18.16
C GLY A 185 7.63 -11.15 -19.19
N ASN A 186 8.00 -12.37 -18.80
CA ASN A 186 8.39 -13.42 -19.76
C ASN A 186 7.23 -13.75 -20.72
N PHE A 187 7.37 -14.74 -21.59
CA PHE A 187 6.29 -15.16 -22.50
C PHE A 187 5.00 -15.61 -21.78
N THR A 188 5.01 -15.76 -20.46
CA THR A 188 3.87 -16.13 -19.60
C THR A 188 2.99 -14.93 -19.19
N ALA A 189 1.78 -15.22 -18.68
CA ALA A 189 0.87 -14.22 -18.12
C ALA A 189 1.20 -13.98 -16.65
N THR A 190 1.50 -12.73 -16.26
CA THR A 190 2.05 -12.45 -14.92
C THR A 190 1.29 -11.40 -14.12
N GLY A 191 0.10 -11.01 -14.59
CA GLY A 191 -0.71 -9.94 -14.02
C GLY A 191 -0.56 -8.63 -14.79
N TYR A 192 -1.12 -7.55 -14.24
CA TYR A 192 -1.32 -6.27 -14.91
C TYR A 192 -0.50 -5.13 -14.31
N HIS A 193 -0.15 -4.13 -15.12
CA HIS A 193 0.56 -2.96 -14.62
C HIS A 193 -0.28 -2.26 -13.55
N LEU A 194 0.39 -1.86 -12.46
CA LEU A 194 -0.23 -1.38 -11.23
C LEU A 194 0.60 -0.22 -10.68
N LEU A 195 -0.07 0.78 -10.16
CA LEU A 195 0.49 1.81 -9.27
C LEU A 195 -0.59 2.22 -8.26
N ALA A 196 -0.20 2.89 -7.19
CA ALA A 196 -1.15 3.42 -6.23
C ALA A 196 -0.71 4.77 -5.65
N THR A 197 -1.71 5.57 -5.31
CA THR A 197 -1.63 6.77 -4.48
C THR A 197 -2.59 6.62 -3.31
N SER A 198 -2.49 7.48 -2.30
CA SER A 198 -3.35 7.41 -1.10
C SER A 198 -4.86 7.34 -1.37
N ASP A 199 -5.30 7.92 -2.48
CA ASP A 199 -6.70 7.96 -2.88
C ASP A 199 -7.11 6.89 -3.88
N SER A 200 -6.18 6.20 -4.56
CA SER A 200 -6.51 5.29 -5.66
C SER A 200 -5.43 4.30 -6.02
N VAL A 201 -5.84 3.07 -6.26
CA VAL A 201 -5.09 2.03 -6.96
C VAL A 201 -5.46 2.09 -8.44
N TYR A 202 -4.47 2.16 -9.33
CA TYR A 202 -4.70 2.16 -10.78
C TYR A 202 -4.25 0.82 -11.34
N LEU A 203 -5.20 -0.01 -11.77
CA LEU A 203 -4.97 -1.33 -12.34
C LEU A 203 -5.25 -1.28 -13.85
N VAL A 204 -4.20 -1.49 -14.64
CA VAL A 204 -4.25 -1.25 -16.08
C VAL A 204 -4.48 -2.56 -16.82
N TYR A 205 -5.58 -2.67 -17.55
CA TYR A 205 -5.84 -3.72 -18.54
C TYR A 205 -5.56 -3.19 -19.97
N PRO A 206 -5.52 -4.06 -21.00
CA PRO A 206 -5.27 -3.60 -22.37
C PRO A 206 -6.22 -2.50 -22.84
N LYS A 207 -7.51 -2.54 -22.47
CA LYS A 207 -8.52 -1.58 -22.96
C LYS A 207 -9.10 -0.64 -21.90
N THR A 208 -8.86 -0.92 -20.63
CA THR A 208 -9.40 -0.12 -19.52
C THR A 208 -8.35 0.04 -18.43
N CYS A 209 -8.33 1.19 -17.76
CA CYS A 209 -7.58 1.40 -16.53
C CYS A 209 -8.60 1.57 -15.39
N LEU A 210 -8.63 0.63 -14.45
CA LEU A 210 -9.52 0.74 -13.29
C LEU A 210 -8.90 1.64 -12.23
N ARG A 211 -9.71 2.53 -11.68
CA ARG A 211 -9.42 3.27 -10.46
C ARG A 211 -10.14 2.61 -9.31
N ILE A 212 -9.39 2.07 -8.35
CA ILE A 212 -9.88 1.24 -7.26
C ILE A 212 -9.62 1.95 -5.93
N ASP A 213 -10.57 1.89 -5.01
CA ASP A 213 -10.44 2.38 -3.65
C ASP A 213 -9.38 1.54 -2.90
N PRO A 214 -8.27 2.14 -2.41
CA PRO A 214 -7.20 1.39 -1.78
C PRO A 214 -7.60 0.70 -0.47
N ALA A 215 -8.60 1.23 0.24
CA ALA A 215 -9.03 0.71 1.53
C ALA A 215 -10.01 -0.45 1.41
N THR A 216 -10.82 -0.47 0.35
CA THR A 216 -11.94 -1.42 0.20
C THR A 216 -11.80 -2.37 -0.98
N GLY A 217 -10.95 -2.07 -1.96
CA GLY A 217 -10.83 -2.84 -3.19
C GLY A 217 -11.96 -2.60 -4.18
N LYS A 218 -12.92 -1.71 -3.89
CA LYS A 218 -14.03 -1.41 -4.81
C LYS A 218 -13.56 -0.53 -5.96
N THR A 219 -13.96 -0.86 -7.19
CA THR A 219 -13.77 0.04 -8.33
C THR A 219 -14.57 1.33 -8.11
N ILE A 220 -13.88 2.47 -8.19
CA ILE A 220 -14.44 3.83 -8.10
C ILE A 220 -14.86 4.31 -9.49
N SER A 221 -13.98 4.14 -10.48
CA SER A 221 -14.21 4.54 -11.86
C SER A 221 -13.30 3.77 -12.82
N GLU A 222 -13.47 4.00 -14.12
CA GLU A 222 -12.64 3.42 -15.16
C GLU A 222 -12.28 4.46 -16.22
N PHE A 223 -11.08 4.33 -16.79
CA PHE A 223 -10.64 5.09 -17.95
C PHE A 223 -10.63 4.18 -19.17
N LEU A 224 -11.35 4.58 -20.22
CA LEU A 224 -11.45 3.85 -21.48
C LEU A 224 -10.63 4.53 -22.57
N LEU A 225 -10.08 3.73 -23.48
CA LEU A 225 -9.49 4.24 -24.72
C LEU A 225 -10.54 4.24 -25.82
N GLU A 226 -10.69 5.36 -26.52
CA GLU A 226 -11.65 5.50 -27.61
C GLU A 226 -11.20 4.77 -28.88
N GLY A 227 -9.89 4.65 -29.11
CA GLY A 227 -9.36 4.05 -30.34
C GLY A 227 -9.50 2.52 -30.35
N LYS A 228 -10.14 2.00 -31.40
CA LYS A 228 -10.36 0.56 -31.59
C LYS A 228 -9.07 -0.27 -31.54
N ASN A 229 -7.96 0.27 -32.03
CA ASN A 229 -6.66 -0.41 -32.10
C ASN A 229 -5.68 0.03 -31.01
N GLU A 230 -6.15 0.76 -30.01
CA GLU A 230 -5.31 1.29 -28.92
C GLU A 230 -5.29 0.34 -27.73
N GLU A 231 -4.15 0.22 -27.09
CA GLU A 231 -4.03 -0.44 -25.79
C GLU A 231 -3.24 0.42 -24.81
N TRP A 232 -3.58 0.29 -23.53
CA TRP A 232 -2.81 0.89 -22.47
C TRP A 232 -1.43 0.23 -22.39
N GLY A 233 -0.40 1.08 -22.35
CA GLY A 233 0.94 0.71 -21.94
C GLY A 233 1.14 0.92 -20.44
N ARG A 234 2.33 1.38 -20.08
CA ARG A 234 2.62 1.81 -18.70
C ARG A 234 1.94 3.15 -18.43
N VAL A 235 1.42 3.29 -17.21
CA VAL A 235 0.87 4.54 -16.68
C VAL A 235 1.69 5.03 -15.48
N ARG A 236 1.62 6.34 -15.22
CA ARG A 236 2.29 7.06 -14.14
C ARG A 236 1.34 8.09 -13.56
N VAL A 237 1.40 8.32 -12.25
CA VAL A 237 0.66 9.41 -11.60
C VAL A 237 1.63 10.47 -11.13
N THR A 238 1.43 11.72 -11.54
CA THR A 238 2.20 12.87 -11.05
C THR A 238 1.27 14.04 -10.78
N GLY A 239 1.22 14.49 -9.52
CA GLY A 239 0.21 15.47 -9.10
C GLY A 239 -1.21 14.97 -9.41
N GLU A 240 -1.96 15.77 -10.16
CA GLU A 240 -3.33 15.44 -10.57
C GLU A 240 -3.41 14.71 -11.92
N PHE A 241 -2.27 14.36 -12.53
CA PHE A 241 -2.23 13.78 -13.87
C PHE A 241 -1.99 12.27 -13.87
N LEU A 242 -2.73 11.56 -14.72
CA LEU A 242 -2.44 10.20 -15.17
C LEU A 242 -1.77 10.28 -16.55
N VAL A 243 -0.48 9.95 -16.60
CA VAL A 243 0.34 9.96 -17.83
C VAL A 243 0.49 8.53 -18.32
N ALA A 244 0.12 8.28 -19.57
CA ALA A 244 0.06 6.94 -20.14
C ALA A 244 0.73 6.86 -21.51
N SER A 245 1.46 5.77 -21.74
CA SER A 245 1.85 5.37 -23.10
C SER A 245 0.71 4.63 -23.76
N ILE A 246 0.36 5.00 -24.99
CA ILE A 246 -0.68 4.33 -25.78
C ILE A 246 -0.03 3.52 -26.90
N TRP A 247 -0.36 2.24 -26.92
CA TRP A 247 0.13 1.29 -27.89
C TRP A 247 -0.85 1.13 -29.04
N THR A 248 -0.34 1.17 -30.27
CA THR A 248 -1.15 0.91 -31.46
C THR A 248 -0.46 -0.10 -32.37
N ASP A 249 -1.24 -0.86 -33.11
CA ASP A 249 -0.74 -1.90 -34.03
C ASP A 249 -0.31 -1.33 -35.39
N LYS A 250 -0.65 -0.06 -35.64
CA LYS A 250 -0.49 0.63 -36.92
C LYS A 250 -0.08 2.08 -36.71
N LYS A 251 0.89 2.54 -37.48
CA LYS A 251 1.20 3.97 -37.65
C LYS A 251 1.30 4.28 -39.14
N ILE A 252 0.55 5.26 -39.60
CA ILE A 252 0.70 5.80 -40.95
C ILE A 252 1.74 6.92 -40.88
N VAL A 253 2.78 6.85 -41.69
CA VAL A 253 3.83 7.87 -41.81
C VAL A 253 4.01 8.26 -43.26
N GLU A 254 4.47 9.49 -43.52
CA GLU A 254 4.87 9.88 -44.87
C GLU A 254 6.17 9.17 -45.28
N SER A 255 6.24 8.78 -46.54
CA SER A 255 7.43 8.18 -47.12
C SER A 255 8.53 9.24 -47.25
N GLY A 256 9.67 8.98 -46.62
CA GLY A 256 10.88 9.79 -46.82
C GLY A 256 11.50 9.65 -48.21
N LYS A 257 11.09 8.65 -49.01
CA LYS A 257 11.55 8.47 -50.39
C LYS A 257 10.68 9.21 -51.40
N ASN A 258 9.36 9.24 -51.16
CA ASN A 258 8.37 9.82 -52.07
C ASN A 258 7.42 10.75 -51.28
N PRO A 259 7.64 12.07 -51.31
CA PRO A 259 6.73 13.02 -50.66
C PRO A 259 5.29 12.83 -51.15
N GLY A 260 4.34 12.66 -50.22
CA GLY A 260 2.92 12.40 -50.50
C GLY A 260 2.49 10.92 -50.40
N ASP A 261 3.42 9.98 -50.48
CA ASP A 261 3.12 8.56 -50.25
C ASP A 261 2.98 8.26 -48.76
N LYS A 262 1.94 7.49 -48.39
CA LYS A 262 1.70 7.03 -47.02
C LYS A 262 2.19 5.60 -46.84
N ILE A 263 3.08 5.36 -45.89
CA ILE A 263 3.57 4.03 -45.51
C ILE A 263 2.87 3.58 -44.23
N GLU A 264 2.30 2.38 -44.26
CA GLU A 264 1.79 1.71 -43.05
C GLU A 264 2.94 0.97 -42.35
N VAL A 265 3.38 1.51 -41.21
CA VAL A 265 4.29 0.81 -40.31
C VAL A 265 3.49 -0.16 -39.46
N LYS A 266 3.62 -1.45 -39.76
CA LYS A 266 3.02 -2.55 -39.00
C LYS A 266 3.85 -2.84 -37.74
N GLY A 267 3.16 -3.27 -36.68
CA GLY A 267 3.80 -3.75 -35.46
C GLY A 267 3.39 -2.93 -34.24
N LYS A 268 3.04 -3.65 -33.19
CA LYS A 268 2.53 -3.09 -31.95
C LYS A 268 3.64 -2.39 -31.17
N ALA A 269 3.51 -1.07 -31.00
CA ALA A 269 4.50 -0.23 -30.32
C ALA A 269 3.81 0.93 -29.59
N PRO A 270 4.44 1.53 -28.57
CA PRO A 270 3.96 2.77 -27.99
C PRO A 270 4.15 3.89 -29.03
N ARG A 271 3.07 4.58 -29.40
CA ARG A 271 3.11 5.62 -30.45
C ARG A 271 2.70 6.99 -29.94
N GLU A 272 1.97 7.06 -28.83
CA GLU A 272 1.46 8.30 -28.25
C GLU A 272 1.68 8.30 -26.73
N ILE A 273 1.74 9.51 -26.17
CA ILE A 273 1.61 9.75 -24.74
C ILE A 273 0.31 10.52 -24.54
N ARG A 274 -0.53 10.06 -23.61
CA ARG A 274 -1.73 10.77 -23.18
C ARG A 274 -1.59 11.22 -21.74
N VAL A 275 -2.12 12.40 -21.47
CA VAL A 275 -2.19 13.01 -20.15
C VAL A 275 -3.66 13.22 -19.85
N LEU A 276 -4.12 12.66 -18.75
CA LEU A 276 -5.51 12.68 -18.30
C LEU A 276 -5.56 13.29 -16.90
N ASP A 277 -6.71 13.86 -16.52
CA ASP A 277 -7.00 14.05 -15.10
C ASP A 277 -7.10 12.67 -14.44
N ARG A 278 -6.42 12.46 -13.32
CA ARG A 278 -6.35 11.13 -12.69
C ARG A 278 -7.62 10.74 -11.94
N LYS A 279 -8.57 11.66 -11.76
CA LYS A 279 -9.82 11.44 -11.02
C LYS A 279 -11.05 11.38 -11.91
N THR A 280 -11.02 11.92 -13.12
CA THR A 280 -12.18 11.99 -14.05
C THR A 280 -11.87 11.44 -15.42
#